data_AF-A0A933R620-F1
#
_entry.id   AF-A0A933R620-F1
#
_cell.length_a   1.000
_cell.length_b   1.000
_cell.length_c   1.000
_cell.angle_alpha   90.00
_cell.angle_beta   90.00
_cell.angle_gamma   90.00
#
_symmetry.space_group_name_H-M   'P 1'
#
loop_
_entity.id
_entity.type
_entity.pdbx_description
1 polymer ?
#
loop_
_entity_poly.entity_id
_entity_poly.type
_entity_poly.pdbx_seq_one_letter_code
_entity_poly.pdbx_strand_id
1 'polypeptide(L)'
;MKNNKIVIGVPVLLSILFSIFYFLPSALAFEATSTTFELHAGDTESTVASSTSATFRLHNAGGQNATASSSLTTKSISSGILYWLYGFFTPSYEQTHYRWRNDDGTNETDATFPVNEDTLYNQFPKNTVKRLRIEISNEGWTRAGTAPQLRLEVASTTTCASGTYAPVLTDYSGQWHLATSTIILTDPVATSNVSGGLTDSNIDFVAGQVKTTGNTTSAITLTSHDFTEVEFGVMASSSANDGGTYCFRLTNNGSTTTMAYTESKYAKAVIGSGLSATGELYSAVFDTTATSTQGPAYNSIMWNGTEGVSTGKIRFQFATSNSSSGPWTFYGSADNGATCNTSDWYDTLTSGAGGGPGKPVEIWCSPSQHNNQRYFRYRIQICSANCSSSGTASPVVSGVVVNWAP
;
A
#
# COMPACT_ATOMS: atom_id res chain seq x y z
N MET A 1 -34.99 40.88 -11.35
CA MET A 1 -36.04 39.98 -11.86
C MET A 1 -36.21 40.21 -13.35
N LYS A 2 -35.81 39.23 -14.17
CA LYS A 2 -36.59 38.64 -15.28
C LYS A 2 -35.74 37.53 -15.88
N ASN A 3 -35.93 36.32 -15.36
CA ASN A 3 -35.41 35.11 -15.99
C ASN A 3 -36.25 34.88 -17.24
N ASN A 4 -35.74 35.26 -18.41
CA ASN A 4 -36.41 34.99 -19.66
C ASN A 4 -36.01 33.59 -20.13
N LYS A 5 -36.85 32.59 -19.81
CA LYS A 5 -36.82 31.28 -20.47
C LYS A 5 -37.69 31.37 -21.73
N ILE A 6 -37.09 31.07 -22.89
CA ILE A 6 -37.82 30.94 -24.17
C ILE A 6 -37.83 29.45 -24.53
N VAL A 7 -39.02 28.88 -24.70
CA VAL A 7 -39.24 27.50 -25.15
C VAL A 7 -40.09 27.56 -26.42
N ILE A 8 -39.60 26.99 -27.52
CA ILE A 8 -40.32 26.95 -28.80
C ILE A 8 -40.60 25.48 -29.14
N GLY A 9 -41.88 25.11 -29.20
CA GLY A 9 -42.36 23.85 -29.79
C GLY A 9 -43.37 24.18 -30.87
N VAL A 10 -43.30 23.52 -32.03
CA VAL A 10 -44.22 23.79 -33.16
C VAL A 10 -44.82 22.49 -33.73
N PRO A 11 -46.16 22.43 -33.90
CA PRO A 11 -46.88 21.40 -34.66
C PRO A 11 -46.98 21.78 -36.15
N VAL A 12 -47.15 20.78 -37.03
CA VAL A 12 -47.12 20.93 -38.51
C VAL A 12 -48.52 21.01 -39.15
N LEU A 13 -48.71 21.96 -40.08
CA LEU A 13 -49.72 22.00 -41.17
C LEU A 13 -49.19 23.02 -42.22
N LEU A 14 -49.24 22.85 -43.56
CA LEU A 14 -50.35 22.39 -44.39
C LEU A 14 -49.89 22.16 -45.87
N SER A 15 -49.90 20.92 -46.35
CA SER A 15 -50.37 20.59 -47.71
C SER A 15 -51.88 20.36 -47.58
N ILE A 16 -52.72 21.04 -48.37
CA ILE A 16 -54.09 20.57 -48.55
C ILE A 16 -53.99 19.44 -49.60
N LEU A 17 -54.16 18.15 -49.35
CA LEU A 17 -54.67 17.40 -48.21
C LEU A 17 -53.95 16.02 -48.19
N PHE A 18 -53.57 15.56 -47.00
CA PHE A 18 -53.07 14.22 -46.64
C PHE A 18 -51.60 13.83 -46.98
N SER A 19 -50.74 14.22 -46.05
CA SER A 19 -49.87 13.32 -45.26
C SER A 19 -48.38 13.22 -45.62
N ILE A 20 -47.59 13.56 -44.59
CA ILE A 20 -46.19 13.17 -44.29
C ILE A 20 -45.16 14.31 -44.43
N PHE A 21 -44.78 14.82 -43.25
CA PHE A 21 -43.63 15.67 -42.91
C PHE A 21 -42.38 15.41 -43.75
N TYR A 22 -41.74 16.46 -44.31
CA TYR A 22 -40.28 16.48 -44.58
C TYR A 22 -39.71 17.90 -44.87
N PHE A 23 -38.63 18.24 -44.14
CA PHE A 23 -37.52 19.19 -44.37
C PHE A 23 -37.72 20.72 -44.57
N LEU A 24 -37.33 21.49 -43.55
CA LEU A 24 -36.60 22.78 -43.68
C LEU A 24 -35.56 22.87 -42.57
N PRO A 25 -34.26 23.09 -42.87
CA PRO A 25 -33.31 23.43 -41.82
C PRO A 25 -32.74 24.86 -41.93
N SER A 26 -32.37 25.41 -40.78
CA SER A 26 -31.50 26.59 -40.51
C SER A 26 -32.14 27.99 -40.64
N ALA A 27 -31.90 29.01 -39.81
CA ALA A 27 -31.06 29.23 -38.63
C ALA A 27 -31.73 30.30 -37.73
N LEU A 28 -31.60 30.22 -36.40
CA LEU A 28 -32.13 31.23 -35.45
C LEU A 28 -30.97 32.02 -34.80
N ALA A 29 -31.02 33.35 -34.88
CA ALA A 29 -30.06 34.27 -34.25
C ALA A 29 -30.71 35.02 -33.07
N PHE A 30 -30.06 35.00 -31.90
CA PHE A 30 -30.53 35.70 -30.70
C PHE A 30 -29.45 36.60 -30.10
N GLU A 31 -29.79 37.86 -29.82
CA GLU A 31 -28.92 38.82 -29.12
C GLU A 31 -29.46 39.11 -27.72
N ALA A 32 -28.60 39.06 -26.69
CA ALA A 32 -29.01 39.39 -25.32
C ALA A 32 -27.93 40.09 -24.49
N THR A 33 -28.31 41.22 -23.88
CA THR A 33 -27.47 42.08 -23.03
C THR A 33 -27.84 41.94 -21.54
N SER A 34 -27.88 40.70 -21.04
CA SER A 34 -28.14 40.36 -19.64
C SER A 34 -26.85 39.99 -18.90
N THR A 35 -26.84 40.02 -17.55
CA THR A 35 -25.70 39.55 -16.72
C THR A 35 -25.55 38.02 -16.71
N THR A 36 -26.61 37.31 -17.13
CA THR A 36 -26.66 35.86 -17.37
C THR A 36 -27.52 35.59 -18.60
N PHE A 37 -27.07 34.72 -19.51
CA PHE A 37 -27.81 34.36 -20.74
C PHE A 37 -27.72 32.85 -21.02
N GLU A 38 -28.88 32.24 -21.28
CA GLU A 38 -29.02 30.81 -21.53
C GLU A 38 -30.00 30.54 -22.69
N LEU A 39 -29.62 29.69 -23.64
CA LEU A 39 -30.43 29.37 -24.83
C LEU A 39 -30.50 27.86 -25.08
N HIS A 40 -31.72 27.34 -25.30
CA HIS A 40 -32.04 25.93 -25.52
C HIS A 40 -32.86 25.81 -26.81
N ALA A 41 -32.45 24.96 -27.76
CA ALA A 41 -33.16 24.76 -29.02
C ALA A 41 -33.14 23.28 -29.44
N GLY A 42 -34.31 22.71 -29.72
CA GLY A 42 -34.46 21.33 -30.20
C GLY A 42 -34.78 21.27 -31.70
N ASP A 43 -34.23 20.26 -32.39
CA ASP A 43 -34.48 19.92 -33.80
C ASP A 43 -34.12 21.00 -34.85
N THR A 44 -33.22 21.93 -34.50
CA THR A 44 -32.67 22.91 -35.43
C THR A 44 -31.25 22.54 -35.86
N GLU A 45 -30.97 22.45 -37.15
CA GLU A 45 -29.62 22.13 -37.67
C GLU A 45 -28.52 23.12 -37.22
N SER A 46 -28.86 24.36 -36.85
CA SER A 46 -27.91 25.33 -36.27
C SER A 46 -28.56 26.38 -35.36
N THR A 47 -27.83 26.78 -34.31
CA THR A 47 -28.19 27.91 -33.41
C THR A 47 -27.05 28.89 -33.26
N VAL A 48 -27.33 30.19 -33.40
CA VAL A 48 -26.35 31.27 -33.23
C VAL A 48 -26.81 32.22 -32.12
N ALA A 49 -25.94 32.51 -31.15
CA ALA A 49 -26.24 33.45 -30.08
C ALA A 49 -25.07 34.40 -29.76
N SER A 50 -25.35 35.70 -29.64
CA SER A 50 -24.36 36.71 -29.22
C SER A 50 -24.75 37.28 -27.85
N SER A 51 -23.78 37.45 -26.95
CA SER A 51 -24.04 38.04 -25.64
C SER A 51 -22.84 38.80 -25.08
N THR A 52 -23.12 39.91 -24.40
CA THR A 52 -22.13 40.67 -23.61
C THR A 52 -22.17 40.32 -22.12
N SER A 53 -22.80 39.19 -21.76
CA SER A 53 -22.98 38.69 -20.40
C SER A 53 -21.65 38.23 -19.76
N ALA A 54 -21.51 38.46 -18.45
CA ALA A 54 -20.35 38.00 -17.67
C ALA A 54 -20.26 36.47 -17.55
N THR A 55 -21.38 35.76 -17.73
CA THR A 55 -21.43 34.30 -17.81
C THR A 55 -22.38 33.89 -18.95
N PHE A 56 -21.86 33.21 -19.96
CA PHE A 56 -22.59 32.88 -21.19
C PHE A 56 -22.69 31.38 -21.42
N ARG A 57 -23.90 30.90 -21.78
CA ARG A 57 -24.23 29.48 -21.95
C ARG A 57 -25.24 29.24 -23.11
N LEU A 58 -24.85 28.53 -24.19
CA LEU A 58 -25.67 28.09 -25.34
C LEU A 58 -25.77 26.55 -25.54
N HIS A 59 -26.87 25.89 -25.18
CA HIS A 59 -27.08 24.44 -25.39
C HIS A 59 -27.99 24.18 -26.62
N ASN A 60 -27.53 23.39 -27.61
CA ASN A 60 -28.33 22.97 -28.78
C ASN A 60 -28.82 21.52 -28.62
N ALA A 61 -29.88 21.10 -29.34
CA ALA A 61 -30.41 19.75 -29.38
C ALA A 61 -31.04 19.33 -30.76
N GLY A 62 -30.38 19.41 -31.92
CA GLY A 62 -30.68 18.55 -33.11
C GLY A 62 -29.56 18.39 -34.17
N GLY A 63 -28.85 17.24 -34.23
CA GLY A 63 -27.68 17.06 -35.12
C GLY A 63 -26.23 17.13 -34.56
N GLN A 64 -25.56 18.25 -34.22
CA GLN A 64 -25.93 19.62 -33.80
C GLN A 64 -24.75 20.60 -33.92
N ASN A 65 -24.94 21.90 -34.21
CA ASN A 65 -23.89 22.94 -34.10
C ASN A 65 -24.38 24.14 -33.26
N ALA A 66 -23.63 24.50 -32.22
CA ALA A 66 -23.90 25.62 -31.30
C ALA A 66 -22.81 26.69 -31.45
N THR A 67 -23.13 27.87 -32.02
CA THR A 67 -22.15 28.96 -32.22
C THR A 67 -22.49 30.15 -31.33
N ALA A 68 -21.50 30.66 -30.61
CA ALA A 68 -21.69 31.83 -29.79
C ALA A 68 -20.51 32.81 -29.80
N SER A 69 -20.77 34.10 -29.54
CA SER A 69 -19.76 35.14 -29.26
C SER A 69 -19.98 35.74 -27.86
N SER A 70 -18.92 35.89 -27.07
CA SER A 70 -18.92 36.51 -25.73
C SER A 70 -17.61 37.30 -25.54
N SER A 71 -17.69 38.45 -24.86
CA SER A 71 -16.56 39.37 -24.66
C SER A 71 -15.76 39.14 -23.36
N LEU A 72 -16.03 38.09 -22.56
CA LEU A 72 -15.47 37.91 -21.20
C LEU A 72 -15.10 36.45 -20.84
N THR A 73 -14.41 36.26 -19.70
CA THR A 73 -13.42 35.19 -19.39
C THR A 73 -13.92 33.78 -19.02
N THR A 74 -15.23 33.48 -19.03
CA THR A 74 -15.70 32.07 -18.84
C THR A 74 -16.87 31.70 -19.76
N LYS A 75 -16.67 30.65 -20.58
CA LYS A 75 -17.65 30.16 -21.57
C LYS A 75 -17.35 28.72 -22.02
N SER A 76 -18.31 27.80 -21.95
CA SER A 76 -18.35 26.62 -22.87
C SER A 76 -19.67 25.87 -22.84
N ILE A 77 -20.19 25.51 -24.05
CA ILE A 77 -21.30 24.57 -24.24
C ILE A 77 -21.16 23.75 -25.53
N SER A 78 -21.53 22.46 -25.47
CA SER A 78 -21.60 21.53 -26.62
C SER A 78 -22.86 20.62 -26.63
N SER A 79 -23.48 20.49 -27.81
CA SER A 79 -24.66 19.68 -28.24
C SER A 79 -24.38 18.46 -29.16
N GLY A 80 -25.06 17.32 -29.06
CA GLY A 80 -25.30 16.38 -30.19
C GLY A 80 -24.15 15.45 -30.60
N ILE A 81 -24.03 15.13 -31.90
CA ILE A 81 -22.88 14.34 -32.41
C ILE A 81 -21.55 14.98 -32.02
N LEU A 82 -21.50 16.28 -31.66
CA LEU A 82 -20.31 16.93 -31.12
C LEU A 82 -19.99 16.59 -29.65
N TYR A 83 -20.96 16.27 -28.79
CA TYR A 83 -20.66 15.65 -27.48
C TYR A 83 -20.08 14.24 -27.67
N TRP A 84 -20.56 13.53 -28.70
CA TRP A 84 -20.06 12.24 -29.14
C TRP A 84 -18.71 12.33 -29.89
N LEU A 85 -18.42 13.45 -30.60
CA LEU A 85 -17.19 13.66 -31.36
C LEU A 85 -16.03 14.23 -30.54
N TYR A 86 -16.32 15.00 -29.49
CA TYR A 86 -15.30 15.70 -28.71
C TYR A 86 -15.15 15.20 -27.26
N GLY A 87 -16.07 14.37 -26.75
CA GLY A 87 -16.04 13.90 -25.35
C GLY A 87 -15.59 12.44 -25.14
N PHE A 88 -15.59 11.60 -26.16
CA PHE A 88 -15.47 10.14 -25.99
C PHE A 88 -14.58 9.43 -27.03
N PHE A 89 -13.62 10.07 -27.68
CA PHE A 89 -12.60 9.33 -28.47
C PHE A 89 -11.27 9.18 -27.75
N THR A 90 -11.20 9.61 -26.49
CA THR A 90 -9.98 9.57 -25.70
C THR A 90 -10.02 8.36 -24.76
N PRO A 91 -8.93 7.58 -24.68
CA PRO A 91 -8.85 6.52 -23.69
C PRO A 91 -8.97 7.09 -22.28
N SER A 92 -9.54 6.30 -21.39
CA SER A 92 -9.51 6.54 -19.95
C SER A 92 -8.99 5.28 -19.30
N TYR A 93 -7.70 5.28 -18.96
CA TYR A 93 -7.04 4.15 -18.33
C TYR A 93 -7.27 4.25 -16.83
N GLU A 94 -8.21 3.46 -16.34
CA GLU A 94 -8.48 3.36 -14.92
C GLU A 94 -7.60 2.29 -14.28
N GLN A 95 -6.95 2.66 -13.18
CA GLN A 95 -6.34 1.68 -12.29
C GLN A 95 -7.43 1.09 -11.40
N THR A 96 -7.87 -0.11 -11.75
CA THR A 96 -9.11 -0.71 -11.22
C THR A 96 -8.86 -1.68 -10.08
N HIS A 97 -7.79 -2.47 -10.14
CA HIS A 97 -7.44 -3.46 -9.11
C HIS A 97 -5.93 -3.58 -8.91
N TYR A 98 -5.54 -4.01 -7.71
CA TYR A 98 -4.16 -4.41 -7.44
C TYR A 98 -4.07 -5.59 -6.49
N ARG A 99 -2.95 -6.30 -6.56
CA ARG A 99 -2.65 -7.37 -5.63
C ARG A 99 -1.17 -7.53 -5.39
N TRP A 100 -0.83 -7.70 -4.13
CA TRP A 100 0.50 -8.10 -3.71
C TRP A 100 0.64 -9.60 -3.87
N ARG A 101 1.81 -10.05 -4.32
CA ARG A 101 2.17 -11.45 -4.41
C ARG A 101 3.51 -11.69 -3.74
N ASN A 102 3.67 -12.89 -3.20
CA ASN A 102 4.96 -13.36 -2.78
C ASN A 102 5.84 -13.66 -4.00
N ASP A 103 7.15 -13.53 -3.82
CA ASP A 103 8.13 -13.97 -4.80
C ASP A 103 8.41 -15.46 -4.58
N ASP A 104 7.37 -16.28 -4.73
CA ASP A 104 7.35 -17.73 -4.53
C ASP A 104 6.55 -18.45 -5.63
N GLY A 105 6.65 -19.78 -5.66
CA GLY A 105 6.07 -20.62 -6.71
C GLY A 105 7.08 -21.00 -7.79
N THR A 106 6.60 -21.55 -8.90
CA THR A 106 7.44 -21.86 -10.09
C THR A 106 7.03 -21.12 -11.35
N ASN A 107 5.87 -20.47 -11.33
CA ASN A 107 5.28 -19.73 -12.46
C ASN A 107 4.36 -18.62 -11.92
N GLU A 108 3.68 -17.92 -12.83
CA GLU A 108 2.74 -16.85 -12.52
C GLU A 108 1.48 -17.30 -11.75
N THR A 109 1.00 -18.53 -11.96
CA THR A 109 -0.24 -19.04 -11.35
C THR A 109 -0.04 -19.58 -9.93
N ASP A 110 1.15 -20.12 -9.64
CA ASP A 110 1.44 -20.83 -8.40
C ASP A 110 1.84 -19.91 -7.24
N ALA A 111 2.04 -18.63 -7.54
CA ALA A 111 2.51 -17.68 -6.56
C ALA A 111 1.44 -17.27 -5.57
N THR A 112 1.80 -17.26 -4.29
CA THR A 112 0.86 -17.03 -3.20
C THR A 112 0.63 -15.54 -2.95
N PHE A 113 -0.49 -15.23 -2.29
CA PHE A 113 -0.89 -13.85 -1.96
C PHE A 113 -0.71 -13.59 -0.46
N PRO A 114 0.12 -12.61 -0.04
CA PRO A 114 0.25 -12.24 1.36
C PRO A 114 -0.97 -11.50 1.92
N VAL A 115 -1.77 -10.88 1.06
CA VAL A 115 -3.00 -10.15 1.41
C VAL A 115 -4.06 -10.30 0.31
N ASN A 116 -5.30 -9.92 0.63
CA ASN A 116 -6.40 -9.92 -0.34
C ASN A 116 -6.22 -8.83 -1.41
N GLU A 117 -6.91 -8.97 -2.53
CA GLU A 117 -7.02 -7.91 -3.55
C GLU A 117 -7.48 -6.59 -2.94
N ASP A 118 -6.94 -5.48 -3.45
CA ASP A 118 -7.28 -4.11 -3.04
C ASP A 118 -7.17 -3.82 -1.54
N THR A 119 -6.33 -4.60 -0.83
CA THR A 119 -6.07 -4.39 0.60
C THR A 119 -4.67 -3.87 0.85
N LEU A 120 -4.54 -3.07 1.92
CA LEU A 120 -3.26 -2.56 2.40
C LEU A 120 -2.35 -3.73 2.79
N TYR A 121 -1.13 -3.77 2.25
CA TYR A 121 -0.09 -4.64 2.81
C TYR A 121 0.49 -4.01 4.08
N ASN A 122 -0.11 -4.36 5.22
CA ASN A 122 0.40 -3.96 6.53
C ASN A 122 1.66 -4.78 6.87
N GLN A 123 2.67 -4.13 7.45
CA GLN A 123 3.96 -4.73 7.79
C GLN A 123 4.75 -5.27 6.58
N PHE A 124 4.82 -4.49 5.50
CA PHE A 124 5.65 -4.81 4.36
C PHE A 124 7.13 -4.95 4.78
N PRO A 125 7.79 -6.09 4.50
CA PRO A 125 9.16 -6.34 4.91
C PRO A 125 10.17 -5.57 4.06
N LYS A 126 11.19 -4.99 4.71
CA LYS A 126 12.35 -4.42 4.01
C LYS A 126 13.24 -5.51 3.43
N ASN A 127 14.02 -5.16 2.40
CA ASN A 127 15.01 -6.00 1.73
C ASN A 127 14.49 -7.37 1.28
N THR A 128 13.20 -7.48 1.03
CA THR A 128 12.53 -8.70 0.58
C THR A 128 11.78 -8.37 -0.71
N VAL A 129 12.01 -9.15 -1.76
CA VAL A 129 11.29 -8.98 -3.02
C VAL A 129 9.83 -9.38 -2.79
N LYS A 130 8.92 -8.49 -3.17
CA LYS A 130 7.51 -8.79 -3.38
C LYS A 130 7.15 -8.42 -4.80
N ARG A 131 6.03 -8.95 -5.27
CA ARG A 131 5.52 -8.59 -6.58
C ARG A 131 4.25 -7.79 -6.42
N LEU A 132 4.16 -6.71 -7.17
CA LEU A 132 2.99 -5.86 -7.22
C LEU A 132 2.37 -5.99 -8.60
N ARG A 133 1.17 -6.55 -8.64
CA ARG A 133 0.36 -6.62 -9.84
C ARG A 133 -0.72 -5.55 -9.79
N ILE A 134 -0.90 -4.85 -10.91
CA ILE A 134 -1.88 -3.79 -11.06
C ILE A 134 -2.61 -3.99 -12.38
N GLU A 135 -3.94 -3.91 -12.33
CA GLU A 135 -4.81 -3.91 -13.49
C GLU A 135 -5.04 -2.47 -13.99
N ILE A 136 -5.00 -2.32 -15.32
CA ILE A 136 -5.47 -1.15 -16.04
C ILE A 136 -6.58 -1.58 -16.97
N SER A 137 -7.77 -0.99 -16.80
CA SER A 137 -8.88 -1.11 -17.74
C SER A 137 -9.01 0.18 -18.56
N ASN A 138 -9.36 0.04 -19.84
CA ASN A 138 -9.77 1.21 -20.63
C ASN A 138 -11.29 1.40 -20.54
N GLU A 139 -11.71 2.28 -19.64
CA GLU A 139 -13.11 2.70 -19.44
C GLU A 139 -13.52 3.84 -20.39
N GLY A 140 -12.55 4.35 -21.16
CA GLY A 140 -12.80 5.32 -22.22
C GLY A 140 -13.20 4.67 -23.53
N TRP A 141 -13.74 5.45 -24.45
CA TRP A 141 -14.10 4.96 -25.76
C TRP A 141 -12.98 5.29 -26.76
N THR A 142 -12.35 4.25 -27.31
CA THR A 142 -11.28 4.38 -28.32
C THR A 142 -11.52 3.38 -29.44
N ARG A 143 -11.74 3.89 -30.65
CA ARG A 143 -11.90 3.05 -31.85
C ARG A 143 -10.57 2.59 -32.44
N ALA A 144 -9.48 3.28 -32.10
CA ALA A 144 -8.11 2.93 -32.44
C ALA A 144 -7.30 2.89 -31.15
N GLY A 145 -6.75 1.72 -30.83
CA GLY A 145 -6.08 1.45 -29.56
C GLY A 145 -4.87 2.36 -29.35
N THR A 146 -5.07 3.39 -28.54
CA THR A 146 -3.98 4.12 -27.90
C THR A 146 -3.24 3.14 -26.99
N ALA A 147 -1.91 3.24 -26.99
CA ALA A 147 -1.07 2.26 -26.32
C ALA A 147 -0.26 2.91 -25.20
N PRO A 148 -0.76 2.90 -23.94
CA PRO A 148 -0.03 3.47 -22.82
C PRO A 148 1.26 2.70 -22.58
N GLN A 149 2.29 3.43 -22.17
CA GLN A 149 3.50 2.86 -21.59
C GLN A 149 3.39 2.99 -20.08
N LEU A 150 3.02 1.90 -19.42
CA LEU A 150 2.70 1.93 -18.00
C LEU A 150 3.98 2.01 -17.17
N ARG A 151 4.17 3.14 -16.47
CA ARG A 151 5.29 3.39 -15.57
C ARG A 151 4.85 3.33 -14.13
N LEU A 152 5.55 2.53 -13.32
CA LEU A 152 5.32 2.44 -11.88
C LEU A 152 5.92 3.65 -11.14
N GLU A 153 5.09 4.30 -10.35
CA GLU A 153 5.46 5.40 -9.48
C GLU A 153 5.05 5.13 -8.04
N VAL A 154 5.78 5.72 -7.09
CA VAL A 154 5.55 5.60 -5.65
C VAL A 154 5.55 6.97 -4.99
N ALA A 155 4.71 7.13 -3.98
CA ALA A 155 4.70 8.28 -3.07
C ALA A 155 4.69 7.80 -1.62
N SER A 156 5.46 8.46 -0.75
CA SER A 156 5.35 8.31 0.70
C SER A 156 4.25 9.25 1.21
N THR A 157 3.06 8.71 1.47
CA THR A 157 1.88 9.48 1.85
C THR A 157 0.83 8.57 2.50
N THR A 158 0.01 9.13 3.39
CA THR A 158 -1.14 8.43 3.98
C THR A 158 -2.40 8.51 3.11
N THR A 159 -2.57 9.60 2.36
CA THR A 159 -3.65 9.78 1.38
C THR A 159 -3.05 9.72 -0.02
N CYS A 160 -3.39 8.69 -0.79
CA CYS A 160 -2.71 8.42 -2.05
C CYS A 160 -3.00 9.49 -3.10
N ALA A 161 -4.25 9.97 -3.18
CA ALA A 161 -4.66 11.02 -4.13
C ALA A 161 -3.88 12.33 -3.99
N SER A 162 -3.29 12.62 -2.82
CA SER A 162 -2.50 13.84 -2.57
C SER A 162 -0.99 13.61 -2.55
N GLY A 163 -0.52 12.40 -2.89
CA GLY A 163 0.89 12.04 -2.86
C GLY A 163 1.72 12.80 -3.90
N THR A 164 2.97 13.11 -3.55
CA THR A 164 3.99 13.51 -4.52
C THR A 164 4.68 12.27 -5.04
N TYR A 165 4.29 11.84 -6.24
CA TYR A 165 4.79 10.62 -6.86
C TYR A 165 6.11 10.84 -7.60
N ALA A 166 6.98 9.85 -7.49
CA ALA A 166 8.22 9.73 -8.25
C ALA A 166 8.32 8.33 -8.85
N PRO A 167 9.06 8.13 -9.96
CA PRO A 167 9.27 6.80 -10.51
C PRO A 167 9.92 5.87 -9.46
N VAL A 168 9.47 4.62 -9.40
CA VAL A 168 10.20 3.59 -8.65
C VAL A 168 11.55 3.40 -9.33
N LEU A 169 12.63 3.50 -8.57
CA LEU A 169 13.99 3.52 -9.14
C LEU A 169 14.39 2.14 -9.63
N THR A 170 15.26 2.11 -10.64
CA THR A 170 15.89 0.88 -11.15
C THR A 170 17.23 0.59 -10.48
N ASP A 171 17.63 1.41 -9.52
CA ASP A 171 18.83 1.27 -8.69
C ASP A 171 18.47 1.25 -7.19
N TYR A 172 19.46 1.00 -6.33
CA TYR A 172 19.26 0.87 -4.89
C TYR A 172 19.33 2.20 -4.10
N SER A 173 19.28 3.35 -4.77
CA SER A 173 19.49 4.66 -4.11
C SER A 173 18.23 5.18 -3.38
N GLY A 174 17.05 4.65 -3.70
CA GLY A 174 15.76 5.10 -3.17
C GLY A 174 15.20 4.23 -2.05
N GLN A 175 14.08 4.68 -1.48
CA GLN A 175 13.30 3.91 -0.49
C GLN A 175 12.63 2.69 -1.10
N TRP A 176 12.31 2.78 -2.40
CA TRP A 176 11.72 1.70 -3.19
C TRP A 176 12.47 1.59 -4.50
N HIS A 177 12.73 0.35 -4.91
CA HIS A 177 13.40 0.05 -6.16
C HIS A 177 12.83 -1.22 -6.77
N LEU A 178 13.03 -1.37 -8.07
CA LEU A 178 12.79 -2.63 -8.74
C LEU A 178 13.83 -3.66 -8.34
N ALA A 179 13.37 -4.89 -8.15
CA ALA A 179 14.21 -5.99 -7.75
C ALA A 179 13.93 -7.24 -8.59
N THR A 180 15.01 -7.86 -9.05
CA THR A 180 14.96 -9.10 -9.81
C THR A 180 14.53 -10.27 -8.93
N SER A 181 13.41 -10.90 -9.28
CA SER A 181 13.03 -12.22 -8.75
C SER A 181 14.07 -13.24 -9.20
N THR A 182 14.54 -14.08 -8.29
CA THR A 182 15.45 -15.19 -8.63
C THR A 182 14.69 -16.45 -9.04
N ILE A 183 13.35 -16.44 -9.01
CA ILE A 183 12.53 -17.65 -9.09
C ILE A 183 11.62 -17.64 -10.33
N ILE A 184 10.96 -16.53 -10.67
CA ILE A 184 9.81 -16.58 -11.61
C ILE A 184 9.88 -15.55 -12.73
N LEU A 185 10.58 -14.43 -12.53
CA LEU A 185 10.47 -13.30 -13.45
C LEU A 185 11.73 -13.10 -14.30
N THR A 186 11.60 -13.30 -15.60
CA THR A 186 12.52 -12.75 -16.61
C THR A 186 11.92 -11.46 -17.19
N ASP A 187 12.76 -10.48 -17.54
CA ASP A 187 12.33 -9.15 -17.99
C ASP A 187 12.62 -8.95 -19.49
N PRO A 188 11.64 -8.60 -20.34
CA PRO A 188 10.20 -8.61 -20.11
C PRO A 188 9.55 -9.96 -20.48
N VAL A 189 8.51 -10.37 -19.74
CA VAL A 189 7.63 -11.51 -20.08
C VAL A 189 6.18 -11.05 -20.09
N ALA A 190 5.37 -11.62 -20.98
CA ALA A 190 3.93 -11.35 -21.06
C ALA A 190 3.21 -11.88 -19.81
N THR A 191 2.30 -11.09 -19.23
CA THR A 191 1.39 -11.56 -18.18
C THR A 191 0.28 -12.43 -18.75
N SER A 192 -0.31 -13.26 -17.91
CA SER A 192 -1.55 -13.99 -18.19
C SER A 192 -2.66 -13.57 -17.24
N ASN A 193 -3.92 -13.66 -17.69
CA ASN A 193 -5.07 -13.52 -16.80
C ASN A 193 -5.12 -14.76 -15.88
N VAL A 194 -4.73 -14.56 -14.63
CA VAL A 194 -4.68 -15.62 -13.63
C VAL A 194 -6.04 -15.71 -12.94
N SER A 195 -6.73 -16.84 -13.11
CA SER A 195 -7.97 -17.11 -12.38
C SER A 195 -7.78 -17.00 -10.86
N GLY A 196 -8.59 -16.14 -10.22
CA GLY A 196 -8.46 -15.83 -8.79
C GLY A 196 -7.33 -14.86 -8.44
N GLY A 197 -6.66 -14.27 -9.44
CA GLY A 197 -5.63 -13.24 -9.34
C GLY A 197 -6.24 -11.87 -9.03
N LEU A 198 -6.56 -11.12 -10.09
CA LEU A 198 -7.36 -9.90 -10.02
C LEU A 198 -8.77 -10.12 -10.56
N THR A 199 -9.71 -9.29 -10.11
CA THR A 199 -11.07 -9.22 -10.67
C THR A 199 -11.05 -8.47 -11.99
N ASP A 200 -11.42 -9.15 -13.09
CA ASP A 200 -11.49 -8.56 -14.42
C ASP A 200 -12.50 -7.39 -14.48
N SER A 201 -12.03 -6.16 -14.73
CA SER A 201 -12.91 -4.99 -14.87
C SER A 201 -13.52 -4.83 -16.25
N ASN A 202 -12.98 -5.51 -17.25
CA ASN A 202 -13.44 -5.47 -18.63
C ASN A 202 -13.50 -6.87 -19.24
N ILE A 203 -13.89 -6.96 -20.52
CA ILE A 203 -14.24 -8.23 -21.15
C ILE A 203 -13.00 -8.97 -21.65
N ASP A 204 -12.12 -8.27 -22.35
CA ASP A 204 -11.04 -8.87 -23.12
C ASP A 204 -9.68 -8.61 -22.45
N PHE A 205 -8.99 -9.68 -22.05
CA PHE A 205 -7.65 -9.55 -21.49
C PHE A 205 -6.60 -9.35 -22.59
N VAL A 206 -5.80 -8.28 -22.46
CA VAL A 206 -4.59 -8.04 -23.24
C VAL A 206 -3.38 -8.26 -22.35
N ALA A 207 -2.50 -9.16 -22.77
CA ALA A 207 -1.26 -9.43 -22.04
C ALA A 207 -0.41 -8.15 -21.89
N GLY A 208 -0.11 -7.84 -20.63
CA GLY A 208 0.79 -6.76 -20.26
C GLY A 208 2.23 -7.25 -20.17
N GLN A 209 2.98 -6.74 -19.19
CA GLN A 209 4.37 -7.12 -18.98
C GLN A 209 4.69 -7.29 -17.51
N VAL A 210 5.47 -8.33 -17.24
CA VAL A 210 6.23 -8.46 -16.01
C VAL A 210 7.55 -7.70 -16.17
N LYS A 211 7.86 -6.87 -15.17
CA LYS A 211 9.03 -5.99 -15.12
C LYS A 211 9.81 -6.21 -13.83
N THR A 212 11.13 -6.37 -13.93
CA THR A 212 11.99 -6.55 -12.74
C THR A 212 13.26 -5.73 -12.74
N THR A 213 13.62 -5.16 -13.88
CA THR A 213 14.78 -4.29 -14.04
C THR A 213 14.41 -2.91 -14.58
N GLY A 214 13.30 -2.79 -15.32
CA GLY A 214 12.79 -1.52 -15.83
C GLY A 214 11.44 -1.13 -15.25
N ASN A 215 11.23 0.13 -14.87
CA ASN A 215 9.99 0.60 -14.25
C ASN A 215 8.87 0.99 -15.23
N THR A 216 9.08 0.80 -16.53
CA THR A 216 8.15 1.20 -17.59
C THR A 216 7.96 0.06 -18.59
N THR A 217 6.73 -0.20 -19.00
CA THR A 217 6.42 -1.19 -20.05
C THR A 217 6.67 -0.66 -21.46
N SER A 218 6.72 -1.55 -22.44
CA SER A 218 6.42 -1.16 -23.82
C SER A 218 4.97 -0.70 -23.96
N ALA A 219 4.63 -0.12 -25.10
CA ALA A 219 3.26 0.31 -25.36
C ALA A 219 2.31 -0.90 -25.42
N ILE A 220 1.23 -0.88 -24.65
CA ILE A 220 0.21 -1.93 -24.59
C ILE A 220 -1.07 -1.39 -25.22
N THR A 221 -1.50 -1.94 -26.35
CA THR A 221 -2.68 -1.42 -27.07
C THR A 221 -3.95 -1.90 -26.38
N LEU A 222 -4.82 -0.98 -25.94
CA LEU A 222 -6.10 -1.29 -25.32
C LEU A 222 -7.25 -0.62 -26.09
N THR A 223 -8.22 -1.43 -26.49
CA THR A 223 -9.53 -0.97 -26.97
C THR A 223 -10.47 -0.68 -25.80
N SER A 224 -11.69 -0.22 -26.06
CA SER A 224 -12.67 0.08 -25.00
C SER A 224 -13.21 -1.14 -24.25
N HIS A 225 -12.90 -2.36 -24.70
CA HIS A 225 -13.31 -3.60 -24.03
C HIS A 225 -12.13 -4.33 -23.38
N ASP A 226 -10.94 -3.71 -23.44
CA ASP A 226 -9.71 -4.36 -23.04
C ASP A 226 -9.30 -3.94 -21.63
N PHE A 227 -8.78 -4.90 -20.89
CA PHE A 227 -8.00 -4.66 -19.69
C PHE A 227 -6.66 -5.38 -19.77
N THR A 228 -5.68 -4.92 -18.98
CA THR A 228 -4.36 -5.53 -18.91
C THR A 228 -3.86 -5.55 -17.48
N GLU A 229 -3.02 -6.53 -17.18
CA GLU A 229 -2.30 -6.62 -15.92
C GLU A 229 -0.81 -6.42 -16.17
N VAL A 230 -0.18 -5.57 -15.37
CA VAL A 230 1.28 -5.43 -15.33
C VAL A 230 1.78 -5.79 -13.94
N GLU A 231 2.93 -6.45 -13.89
CA GLU A 231 3.53 -6.91 -12.64
C GLU A 231 4.94 -6.38 -12.48
N PHE A 232 5.26 -5.90 -11.29
CA PHE A 232 6.58 -5.37 -10.95
C PHE A 232 7.17 -6.14 -9.77
N GLY A 233 8.41 -6.62 -9.92
CA GLY A 233 9.24 -7.04 -8.79
C GLY A 233 9.73 -5.81 -8.04
N VAL A 234 9.29 -5.62 -6.80
CA VAL A 234 9.60 -4.42 -6.00
C VAL A 234 10.17 -4.81 -4.63
N MET A 235 11.02 -3.93 -4.11
CA MET A 235 11.61 -4.09 -2.78
C MET A 235 11.68 -2.73 -2.09
N ALA A 236 11.29 -2.69 -0.81
CA ALA A 236 11.56 -1.58 0.08
C ALA A 236 12.99 -1.70 0.62
N SER A 237 13.80 -0.65 0.51
CA SER A 237 15.17 -0.64 1.01
C SER A 237 15.23 -0.38 2.52
N SER A 238 16.42 -0.50 3.10
CA SER A 238 16.67 -0.15 4.51
C SER A 238 16.34 1.30 4.84
N SER A 239 16.41 2.21 3.86
CA SER A 239 16.13 3.65 4.02
C SER A 239 14.63 4.01 3.95
N ALA A 240 13.76 3.05 3.65
CA ALA A 240 12.31 3.25 3.76
C ALA A 240 11.93 3.53 5.23
N ASN A 241 10.96 4.41 5.46
CA ASN A 241 10.59 4.82 6.82
C ASN A 241 9.80 3.71 7.51
N ASP A 242 10.22 3.31 8.70
CA ASP A 242 9.49 2.36 9.55
C ASP A 242 8.10 2.90 9.89
N GLY A 243 7.05 2.10 9.69
CA GLY A 243 5.66 2.54 9.81
C GLY A 243 5.18 3.51 8.72
N GLY A 244 6.05 3.87 7.76
CA GLY A 244 5.71 4.75 6.65
C GLY A 244 4.70 4.10 5.70
N THR A 245 3.71 4.88 5.26
CA THR A 245 2.72 4.45 4.25
C THR A 245 3.20 4.87 2.87
N TYR A 246 3.15 3.94 1.93
CA TYR A 246 3.52 4.13 0.53
C TYR A 246 2.37 3.74 -0.37
N CYS A 247 2.11 4.61 -1.35
CA CYS A 247 1.11 4.42 -2.37
C CYS A 247 1.78 4.26 -3.73
N PHE A 248 1.31 3.33 -4.54
CA PHE A 248 1.79 3.11 -5.90
C PHE A 248 0.69 3.38 -6.92
N ARG A 249 1.11 3.90 -8.06
CA ARG A 249 0.25 4.11 -9.22
C ARG A 249 1.00 3.80 -10.51
N LEU A 250 0.24 3.50 -11.55
CA LEU A 250 0.75 3.50 -12.90
C LEU A 250 0.47 4.84 -13.58
N THR A 251 1.37 5.27 -14.45
CA THR A 251 1.19 6.45 -15.31
C THR A 251 1.47 6.08 -16.75
N ASN A 252 1.01 6.90 -17.71
CA ASN A 252 1.43 6.78 -19.09
C ASN A 252 2.79 7.48 -19.26
N ASN A 253 3.87 6.77 -18.97
CA ASN A 253 5.25 7.24 -18.98
C ASN A 253 5.44 8.57 -18.21
N GLY A 254 4.82 8.70 -17.04
CA GLY A 254 4.85 9.89 -16.20
C GLY A 254 3.75 10.92 -16.44
N SER A 255 2.91 10.72 -17.45
CA SER A 255 1.71 11.52 -17.65
C SER A 255 0.51 10.86 -16.98
N THR A 256 -0.32 11.68 -16.31
CA THR A 256 -1.61 11.27 -15.75
C THR A 256 -2.80 11.74 -16.59
N THR A 257 -2.58 12.37 -17.75
CA THR A 257 -3.65 13.03 -18.53
C THR A 257 -4.81 12.11 -18.90
N THR A 258 -4.51 10.84 -19.21
CA THR A 258 -5.51 9.82 -19.57
C THR A 258 -5.62 8.73 -18.50
N MET A 259 -5.09 8.98 -17.30
CA MET A 259 -5.11 8.02 -16.19
C MET A 259 -6.17 8.44 -15.18
N ALA A 260 -6.98 7.49 -14.74
CA ALA A 260 -7.96 7.67 -13.68
C ALA A 260 -7.58 6.79 -12.47
N TYR A 261 -7.80 7.34 -11.27
CA TYR A 261 -7.48 6.68 -10.02
C TYR A 261 -8.59 6.89 -9.00
N THR A 262 -8.89 5.84 -8.25
CA THR A 262 -9.76 5.89 -7.07
C THR A 262 -8.93 5.59 -5.82
N GLU A 263 -9.17 6.30 -4.71
CA GLU A 263 -8.34 6.17 -3.48
C GLU A 263 -8.23 4.73 -2.97
N SER A 264 -9.26 3.90 -3.16
CA SER A 264 -9.26 2.49 -2.79
C SER A 264 -8.47 1.58 -3.73
N LYS A 265 -8.08 2.06 -4.92
CA LYS A 265 -7.43 1.28 -5.98
C LYS A 265 -5.95 1.62 -6.19
N TYR A 266 -5.43 2.58 -5.44
CA TYR A 266 -3.98 2.70 -5.28
C TYR A 266 -3.45 1.49 -4.54
N ALA A 267 -2.38 0.88 -5.03
CA ALA A 267 -1.70 -0.15 -4.26
C ALA A 267 -1.03 0.49 -3.04
N LYS A 268 -1.27 -0.06 -1.85
CA LYS A 268 -0.75 0.49 -0.59
C LYS A 268 0.09 -0.53 0.17
N ALA A 269 1.17 -0.04 0.77
CA ALA A 269 1.99 -0.78 1.71
C ALA A 269 2.35 0.11 2.90
N VAL A 270 2.35 -0.47 4.10
CA VAL A 270 2.94 0.15 5.30
C VAL A 270 4.19 -0.64 5.63
N ILE A 271 5.35 0.01 5.63
CA ILE A 271 6.60 -0.62 6.01
C ILE A 271 6.50 -1.09 7.46
N GLY A 272 6.82 -2.37 7.69
CA GLY A 272 6.83 -2.90 9.04
C GLY A 272 7.79 -2.11 9.92
N SER A 273 7.33 -1.66 11.09
CA SER A 273 8.13 -0.87 12.03
C SER A 273 9.18 -1.71 12.79
N GLY A 274 9.37 -2.97 12.38
CA GLY A 274 9.93 -4.01 13.22
C GLY A 274 9.05 -4.29 14.45
N LEU A 275 9.43 -5.31 15.20
CA LEU A 275 9.00 -5.52 16.57
C LEU A 275 9.83 -4.60 17.48
N SER A 276 9.27 -4.19 18.62
CA SER A 276 10.01 -3.43 19.63
C SER A 276 11.35 -4.08 19.94
N ALA A 277 12.41 -3.28 20.11
CA ALA A 277 13.75 -3.78 20.40
C ALA A 277 13.76 -4.74 21.59
N THR A 278 12.95 -4.43 22.61
CA THR A 278 12.81 -5.24 23.83
C THR A 278 11.38 -5.27 24.37
N GLY A 279 11.07 -6.31 25.12
CA GLY A 279 9.94 -6.41 26.05
C GLY A 279 10.38 -7.09 27.35
N GLU A 280 9.84 -6.67 28.49
CA GLU A 280 10.22 -7.21 29.80
C GLU A 280 9.07 -7.97 30.47
N LEU A 281 9.40 -9.09 31.11
CA LEU A 281 8.48 -9.90 31.91
C LEU A 281 9.09 -10.17 33.29
N TYR A 282 8.26 -10.10 34.32
CA TYR A 282 8.66 -10.36 35.71
C TYR A 282 8.00 -11.63 36.22
N SER A 283 8.79 -12.49 36.86
CA SER A 283 8.26 -13.70 37.48
C SER A 283 7.45 -13.41 38.74
N ALA A 284 6.69 -14.41 39.19
CA ALA A 284 6.21 -14.47 40.57
C ALA A 284 7.39 -14.60 41.57
N VAL A 285 7.10 -14.51 42.86
CA VAL A 285 8.04 -14.83 43.94
C VAL A 285 8.05 -16.34 44.14
N PHE A 286 9.23 -16.95 44.12
CA PHE A 286 9.43 -18.35 44.42
C PHE A 286 10.10 -18.50 45.78
N ASP A 287 9.70 -19.55 46.51
CA ASP A 287 10.25 -19.93 47.82
C ASP A 287 11.00 -21.25 47.67
N THR A 288 12.29 -21.25 48.00
CA THR A 288 13.12 -22.47 47.99
C THR A 288 12.86 -23.37 49.18
N THR A 289 12.12 -22.90 50.19
CA THR A 289 11.87 -23.56 51.49
C THR A 289 13.12 -23.80 52.34
N ALA A 290 14.30 -23.39 51.84
CA ALA A 290 15.56 -23.50 52.55
C ALA A 290 15.55 -22.59 53.80
N THR A 291 16.09 -23.11 54.89
CA THR A 291 16.22 -22.37 56.16
C THR A 291 17.29 -21.29 56.03
N SER A 292 17.06 -20.13 56.63
CA SER A 292 17.94 -18.96 56.51
C SER A 292 19.37 -19.14 57.03
N THR A 293 19.66 -20.23 57.73
CA THR A 293 21.00 -20.54 58.28
C THR A 293 21.96 -21.17 57.27
N GLN A 294 21.42 -21.83 56.23
CA GLN A 294 22.15 -22.43 55.11
C GLN A 294 21.25 -22.28 53.88
N GLY A 295 21.02 -21.03 53.46
CA GLY A 295 20.08 -20.77 52.38
C GLY A 295 20.63 -21.28 51.03
N PRO A 296 19.81 -21.26 49.98
CA PRO A 296 20.11 -21.94 48.72
C PRO A 296 21.34 -21.33 48.04
N ALA A 297 22.08 -22.16 47.32
CA ALA A 297 23.10 -21.77 46.36
C ALA A 297 22.53 -21.84 44.94
N TYR A 298 22.36 -20.69 44.29
CA TYR A 298 21.77 -20.62 42.94
C TYR A 298 22.85 -20.87 41.88
N ASN A 299 22.67 -21.88 41.04
CA ASN A 299 23.71 -22.34 40.11
C ASN A 299 23.47 -21.78 38.70
N SER A 300 22.28 -22.02 38.14
CA SER A 300 22.01 -21.67 36.75
C SER A 300 20.54 -21.34 36.49
N ILE A 301 20.31 -20.56 35.44
CA ILE A 301 18.99 -20.28 34.88
C ILE A 301 18.96 -20.76 33.43
N MET A 302 17.86 -21.37 33.03
CA MET A 302 17.61 -21.88 31.69
C MET A 302 16.20 -21.53 31.28
N TRP A 303 15.96 -21.41 29.98
CA TRP A 303 14.62 -21.20 29.44
C TRP A 303 14.30 -22.17 28.34
N ASN A 304 13.01 -22.48 28.19
CA ASN A 304 12.46 -23.26 27.10
C ASN A 304 11.61 -22.36 26.21
N GLY A 305 11.55 -22.68 24.92
CA GLY A 305 10.76 -21.92 23.96
C GLY A 305 11.44 -21.85 22.60
N THR A 306 11.22 -20.75 21.87
CA THR A 306 11.79 -20.51 20.54
C THR A 306 12.40 -19.12 20.44
N GLU A 307 13.48 -18.96 19.70
CA GLU A 307 14.06 -17.64 19.39
C GLU A 307 13.32 -16.94 18.23
N GLY A 308 12.36 -17.63 17.61
CA GLY A 308 11.67 -17.19 16.41
C GLY A 308 12.56 -17.37 15.18
N VAL A 309 13.42 -16.40 14.91
CA VAL A 309 14.44 -16.42 13.83
C VAL A 309 15.83 -16.19 14.44
N SER A 310 16.91 -16.43 13.68
CA SER A 310 18.31 -16.47 14.16
C SER A 310 18.84 -15.19 14.82
N THR A 311 18.09 -14.09 14.78
CA THR A 311 18.47 -12.81 15.39
C THR A 311 17.80 -12.54 16.74
N GLY A 312 16.75 -13.28 17.11
CA GLY A 312 16.03 -13.11 18.36
C GLY A 312 16.85 -13.57 19.57
N LYS A 313 16.68 -12.91 20.71
CA LYS A 313 17.50 -13.15 21.91
C LYS A 313 16.70 -13.04 23.20
N ILE A 314 17.06 -13.86 24.18
CA ILE A 314 16.54 -13.79 25.55
C ILE A 314 17.70 -13.50 26.50
N ARG A 315 17.46 -12.67 27.51
CA ARG A 315 18.41 -12.45 28.61
C ARG A 315 17.69 -12.30 29.94
N PHE A 316 18.39 -12.60 31.03
CA PHE A 316 17.82 -12.63 32.38
C PHE A 316 18.51 -11.66 33.33
N GLN A 317 17.76 -11.22 34.33
CA GLN A 317 18.34 -10.82 35.60
C GLN A 317 17.66 -11.57 36.73
N PHE A 318 18.40 -11.71 37.83
CA PHE A 318 18.01 -12.49 38.99
C PHE A 318 17.97 -11.60 40.23
N ALA A 319 16.97 -11.78 41.07
CA ALA A 319 16.81 -11.08 42.34
C ALA A 319 16.45 -12.07 43.43
N THR A 320 16.97 -11.85 44.62
CA THR A 320 16.81 -12.75 45.75
C THR A 320 16.58 -11.96 47.03
N SER A 321 15.95 -12.58 48.03
CA SER A 321 15.70 -11.96 49.32
C SER A 321 15.44 -12.99 50.42
N ASN A 322 15.63 -12.60 51.68
CA ASN A 322 15.17 -13.36 52.84
C ASN A 322 13.73 -13.02 53.26
N SER A 323 13.07 -12.10 52.56
CA SER A 323 11.65 -11.79 52.74
C SER A 323 10.87 -12.03 51.44
N SER A 324 9.67 -12.58 51.55
CA SER A 324 8.74 -12.75 50.43
C SER A 324 8.25 -11.43 49.85
N SER A 325 8.42 -10.31 50.57
CA SER A 325 8.10 -8.96 50.10
C SER A 325 9.29 -8.23 49.46
N GLY A 326 10.49 -8.81 49.45
CA GLY A 326 11.72 -8.15 49.00
C GLY A 326 12.49 -7.47 50.14
N PRO A 327 13.54 -6.69 49.82
CA PRO A 327 13.76 -5.97 48.57
C PRO A 327 14.09 -6.86 47.37
N TRP A 328 13.73 -6.40 46.16
CA TRP A 328 13.98 -7.09 44.89
C TRP A 328 14.94 -6.27 44.02
N THR A 329 16.24 -6.46 44.21
CA THR A 329 17.27 -5.86 43.36
C THR A 329 17.69 -6.89 42.31
N PHE A 330 17.43 -6.58 41.04
CA PHE A 330 17.76 -7.47 39.93
C PHE A 330 19.20 -7.23 39.48
N TYR A 331 20.01 -8.28 39.52
CA TYR A 331 21.40 -8.28 39.07
C TYR A 331 21.55 -9.20 37.85
N GLY A 332 22.49 -8.84 36.98
CA GLY A 332 23.01 -9.73 35.96
C GLY A 332 24.53 -9.60 35.87
N SER A 333 25.11 -10.25 34.87
CA SER A 333 26.54 -10.23 34.60
C SER A 333 26.78 -10.20 33.10
N ALA A 334 27.51 -9.21 32.61
CA ALA A 334 27.86 -9.11 31.19
C ALA A 334 29.07 -9.98 30.80
N ASP A 335 29.92 -10.33 31.79
CA ASP A 335 31.28 -10.83 31.54
C ASP A 335 31.59 -12.11 32.35
N ASN A 336 30.72 -13.12 32.29
CA ASN A 336 30.89 -14.40 32.99
C ASN A 336 31.30 -14.24 34.48
N GLY A 337 30.68 -13.29 35.19
CA GLY A 337 30.90 -13.03 36.61
C GLY A 337 31.89 -11.93 36.96
N ALA A 338 32.56 -11.30 35.98
CA ALA A 338 33.45 -10.19 36.30
C ALA A 338 32.69 -8.94 36.80
N THR A 339 31.42 -8.81 36.43
CA THR A 339 30.54 -7.70 36.83
C THR A 339 29.23 -8.22 37.39
N CYS A 340 28.71 -7.55 38.43
CA CYS A 340 27.45 -7.89 39.08
C CYS A 340 26.66 -6.62 39.39
N ASN A 341 26.02 -6.05 38.36
CA ASN A 341 25.32 -4.77 38.44
C ASN A 341 23.86 -4.89 38.01
N THR A 342 23.08 -3.87 38.34
CA THR A 342 21.66 -3.77 37.97
C THR A 342 21.42 -3.41 36.51
N SER A 343 22.45 -2.97 35.78
CA SER A 343 22.42 -2.71 34.34
C SER A 343 22.68 -3.95 33.49
N ASP A 344 23.33 -4.96 34.06
CA ASP A 344 23.91 -6.08 33.33
C ASP A 344 22.92 -7.24 33.23
N TRP A 345 23.06 -8.12 32.26
CA TRP A 345 22.11 -9.21 32.03
C TRP A 345 22.84 -10.52 31.82
N TYR A 346 22.34 -11.60 32.40
CA TYR A 346 22.75 -12.95 32.06
C TYR A 346 22.28 -13.25 30.63
N ASP A 347 23.23 -13.20 29.71
CA ASP A 347 23.03 -13.45 28.30
C ASP A 347 22.92 -14.96 28.05
N THR A 348 21.82 -15.42 27.44
CA THR A 348 21.68 -16.85 27.13
C THR A 348 22.37 -17.25 25.85
N LEU A 349 22.98 -16.30 25.15
CA LEU A 349 23.46 -16.42 23.78
C LEU A 349 22.34 -16.89 22.83
N THR A 350 22.62 -16.93 21.54
CA THR A 350 21.69 -17.46 20.53
C THR A 350 22.00 -18.92 20.21
N SER A 351 21.01 -19.63 19.66
CA SER A 351 21.21 -20.98 19.10
C SER A 351 22.33 -20.95 18.06
N GLY A 352 23.41 -21.69 18.32
CA GLY A 352 24.60 -21.75 17.46
C GLY A 352 25.86 -21.12 18.07
N ALA A 353 25.73 -20.23 19.06
CA ALA A 353 26.84 -19.71 19.85
C ALA A 353 27.07 -20.50 21.16
N GLY A 354 26.50 -21.71 21.27
CA GLY A 354 26.57 -22.55 22.46
C GLY A 354 25.46 -22.31 23.49
N GLY A 355 24.55 -21.36 23.25
CA GLY A 355 23.40 -21.07 24.11
C GLY A 355 22.04 -21.30 23.45
N GLY A 356 21.05 -20.50 23.85
CA GLY A 356 19.67 -20.57 23.37
C GLY A 356 18.73 -21.45 24.23
N PRO A 357 17.55 -21.83 23.70
CA PRO A 357 16.56 -22.62 24.42
C PRO A 357 17.13 -23.96 24.92
N GLY A 358 16.82 -24.32 26.16
CA GLY A 358 17.26 -25.56 26.80
C GLY A 358 18.75 -25.58 27.16
N LYS A 359 19.45 -24.44 27.11
CA LYS A 359 20.84 -24.31 27.56
C LYS A 359 20.92 -23.50 28.86
N PRO A 360 21.52 -24.06 29.93
CA PRO A 360 21.68 -23.33 31.18
C PRO A 360 22.75 -22.25 31.08
N VAL A 361 22.48 -21.12 31.72
CA VAL A 361 23.40 -20.01 31.94
C VAL A 361 23.73 -19.93 33.42
N GLU A 362 25.01 -19.87 33.75
CA GLU A 362 25.46 -19.77 35.12
C GLU A 362 25.09 -18.40 35.74
N ILE A 363 24.58 -18.43 36.97
CA ILE A 363 24.24 -17.24 37.74
C ILE A 363 25.50 -16.80 38.49
N TRP A 364 26.42 -16.16 37.77
CA TRP A 364 27.74 -15.84 38.30
C TRP A 364 27.74 -14.92 39.54
N CYS A 365 26.70 -14.08 39.69
CA CYS A 365 26.60 -13.20 40.86
C CYS A 365 26.11 -13.91 42.12
N SER A 366 25.86 -15.22 42.06
CA SER A 366 25.34 -15.97 43.19
C SER A 366 26.16 -15.85 44.46
N PRO A 367 27.50 -16.01 44.46
CA PRO A 367 28.29 -15.92 45.68
C PRO A 367 28.20 -14.57 46.40
N SER A 368 28.03 -13.47 45.67
CA SER A 368 28.04 -12.11 46.24
C SER A 368 26.65 -11.50 46.44
N GLN A 369 25.66 -11.88 45.62
CA GLN A 369 24.34 -11.25 45.61
C GLN A 369 23.19 -12.19 45.99
N HIS A 370 23.30 -13.50 45.74
CA HIS A 370 22.12 -14.38 45.77
C HIS A 370 22.15 -15.53 46.79
N ASN A 371 23.33 -16.04 47.13
CA ASN A 371 23.43 -17.18 48.04
C ASN A 371 22.91 -16.83 49.44
N ASN A 372 22.39 -17.84 50.13
CA ASN A 372 21.81 -17.72 51.46
C ASN A 372 20.54 -16.85 51.52
N GLN A 373 19.83 -16.72 50.39
CA GLN A 373 18.57 -15.97 50.31
C GLN A 373 17.42 -16.88 49.85
N ARG A 374 16.41 -17.02 50.72
CA ARG A 374 15.33 -18.02 50.57
C ARG A 374 14.43 -17.82 49.36
N TYR A 375 14.08 -16.57 49.06
CA TYR A 375 13.14 -16.24 48.01
C TYR A 375 13.86 -15.71 46.78
N PHE A 376 13.32 -16.01 45.60
CA PHE A 376 13.86 -15.48 44.36
C PHE A 376 12.78 -15.02 43.37
N ARG A 377 13.20 -14.14 42.47
CA ARG A 377 12.48 -13.70 41.28
C ARG A 377 13.47 -13.57 40.13
N TYR A 378 12.95 -13.66 38.92
CA TYR A 378 13.71 -13.30 37.72
C TYR A 378 12.91 -12.32 36.88
N ARG A 379 13.64 -11.50 36.13
CA ARG A 379 13.08 -10.75 35.02
C ARG A 379 13.70 -11.23 33.72
N ILE A 380 12.87 -11.32 32.70
CA ILE A 380 13.23 -11.73 31.35
C ILE A 380 13.17 -10.49 30.48
N GLN A 381 14.17 -10.31 29.63
CA GLN A 381 14.07 -9.41 28.50
C GLN A 381 14.07 -10.20 27.20
N ILE A 382 12.99 -10.03 26.46
CA ILE A 382 12.76 -10.60 25.14
C ILE A 382 13.22 -9.57 24.13
N CYS A 383 14.11 -9.94 23.22
CA CYS A 383 14.70 -9.03 22.25
C CYS A 383 14.38 -9.47 20.83
N SER A 384 13.86 -8.56 20.02
CA SER A 384 13.56 -8.84 18.61
C SER A 384 14.79 -8.86 17.70
N ALA A 385 15.93 -8.41 18.23
CA ALA A 385 17.27 -8.53 17.68
C ALA A 385 18.32 -8.57 18.83
N ASN A 386 19.28 -7.64 18.82
CA ASN A 386 20.38 -7.52 19.79
C ASN A 386 20.02 -6.77 21.10
N CYS A 387 18.73 -6.61 21.41
CA CYS A 387 18.21 -5.84 22.55
C CYS A 387 18.47 -4.32 22.51
N SER A 388 18.97 -3.77 21.41
CA SER A 388 19.17 -2.32 21.23
C SER A 388 18.55 -1.77 19.95
N SER A 389 18.31 -2.61 18.95
CA SER A 389 17.58 -2.26 17.73
C SER A 389 16.29 -3.08 17.60
N SER A 390 15.26 -2.47 17.00
CA SER A 390 14.08 -3.20 16.53
C SER A 390 14.51 -4.28 15.55
N GLY A 391 13.87 -5.43 15.61
CA GLY A 391 14.11 -6.55 14.71
C GLY A 391 12.83 -7.19 14.23
N THR A 392 12.94 -8.35 13.59
CA THR A 392 11.79 -9.10 13.06
C THR A 392 11.53 -10.38 13.85
N ALA A 393 12.37 -10.71 14.84
CA ALA A 393 12.20 -11.90 15.65
C ALA A 393 11.19 -11.67 16.79
N SER A 394 10.33 -12.65 17.01
CA SER A 394 9.45 -12.70 18.19
C SER A 394 9.79 -13.95 19.01
N PRO A 395 10.84 -13.92 19.85
CA PRO A 395 11.14 -15.04 20.73
C PRO A 395 9.97 -15.33 21.68
N VAL A 396 9.74 -16.60 21.98
CA VAL A 396 8.69 -17.07 22.88
C VAL A 396 9.35 -17.86 24.01
N VAL A 397 9.06 -17.49 25.26
CA VAL A 397 9.48 -18.25 26.44
C VAL A 397 8.31 -19.07 26.95
N SER A 398 8.40 -20.40 26.86
CA SER A 398 7.39 -21.34 27.34
C SER A 398 7.65 -21.85 28.76
N GLY A 399 8.89 -21.72 29.25
CA GLY A 399 9.23 -22.08 30.62
C GLY A 399 10.60 -21.54 31.04
N VAL A 400 10.79 -21.40 32.34
CA VAL A 400 12.07 -21.03 32.96
C VAL A 400 12.39 -22.04 34.04
N VAL A 401 13.63 -22.53 34.05
CA VAL A 401 14.14 -23.48 35.04
C VAL A 401 15.29 -22.80 35.77
N VAL A 402 15.21 -22.76 37.09
CA VAL A 402 16.27 -22.26 37.98
C VAL A 402 16.81 -23.44 38.76
N ASN A 403 18.10 -23.70 38.61
CA ASN A 403 18.80 -24.76 39.33
C ASN A 403 19.49 -24.18 40.57
N TRP A 404 19.30 -24.82 41.72
CA TRP A 404 19.89 -24.43 42.99
C TRP A 404 20.22 -25.67 43.83
N ALA A 405 21.17 -25.53 44.76
CA ALA A 405 21.54 -26.55 45.73
C ALA A 405 21.16 -26.10 47.16
N PRO A 406 20.66 -27.03 48.01
CA PRO A 406 20.34 -26.74 49.40
C PRO A 406 21.59 -26.52 50.27
#